data_AF-A0A5B3GL02-F1
#
_entry.id   AF-A0A5B3GL02-F1
#
_cell.length_a   1.000
_cell.length_b   1.000
_cell.length_c   1.000
_cell.angle_alpha   90.00
_cell.angle_beta   90.00
_cell.angle_gamma   90.00
#
_symmetry.space_group_name_H-M   'P 1'
#
loop_
_entity.id
_entity.type
_entity.pdbx_description
1 polymer ?
#
loop_
_entity_poly.entity_id
_entity_poly.type
_entity_poly.pdbx_seq_one_letter_code
_entity_poly.pdbx_strand_id
1 'polypeptide(L)'
;MLGNYCLNACFVIGRLAVPLFFIISGYFSFPIKDNTFTFFKKRLTRIIYPLIIWLVIYTLCFSSPKSMIYDLAHATQAPHLWYLYALIGITLLIPMGSSFISNATKQELQLYILIWSLTLIFNGNFFDEFLTFKTDHNGMLFTNPITALISFYGYFGYILVGAYLRRFEVGKLFPIILMCSGCILVLILLAFGISMDKIIAYCSISNLFISVSIFILTKRLFEKLTINDSTYKFICRLGGLTFGIYLTHWLFFKLLYIFPQTETWNCLVSSSIVFIISAIATYLISKTTVKKYIIG
;
A
#
# COMPACT_ATOMS: atom_id res chain seq x y z
N MET A 1 22.74 -1.15 22.88
CA MET A 1 21.46 -0.74 22.23
C MET A 1 21.68 0.46 21.30
N LEU A 2 22.58 0.36 20.32
CA LEU A 2 22.52 1.25 19.15
C LEU A 2 21.70 0.49 18.11
N GLY A 3 20.37 0.61 18.20
CA GLY A 3 19.47 0.09 17.19
C GLY A 3 19.87 0.67 15.83
N ASN A 4 19.92 -0.16 14.80
CA ASN A 4 20.35 0.23 13.46
C ASN A 4 19.42 1.33 12.92
N TYR A 5 19.78 2.61 13.14
CA TYR A 5 18.97 3.77 12.74
C TYR A 5 18.58 3.72 11.26
N CYS A 6 19.47 3.14 10.44
CA CYS A 6 19.22 2.89 9.03
C CYS A 6 18.01 1.97 8.81
N LEU A 7 17.93 0.86 9.55
CA LEU A 7 16.81 -0.08 9.49
C LEU A 7 15.50 0.59 9.93
N ASN A 8 15.53 1.37 11.01
CA ASN A 8 14.35 2.09 11.51
C ASN A 8 13.87 3.14 10.50
N ALA A 9 14.78 3.90 9.89
CA ALA A 9 14.45 4.86 8.85
C ALA A 9 13.83 4.16 7.62
N CYS A 10 14.43 3.04 7.17
CA CYS A 10 13.89 2.24 6.06
C CYS A 10 12.50 1.69 6.39
N PHE A 11 12.29 1.23 7.62
CA PHE A 11 10.99 0.74 8.07
C PHE A 11 9.92 1.84 8.03
N VAL A 12 10.24 3.05 8.51
CA VAL A 12 9.32 4.20 8.45
C VAL A 12 8.99 4.57 7.01
N ILE A 13 10.00 4.72 6.16
CA ILE A 13 9.80 5.11 4.76
C ILE A 13 8.98 4.06 4.00
N GLY A 14 9.22 2.77 4.26
CA GLY A 14 8.47 1.67 3.66
C GLY A 14 6.97 1.72 3.97
N ARG A 15 6.56 2.23 5.13
CA ARG A 15 5.13 2.34 5.52
C ARG A 15 4.34 3.38 4.74
N LEU A 16 5.02 4.31 4.08
CA LEU A 16 4.40 5.33 3.23
C LEU A 16 4.02 4.78 1.84
N ALA A 17 4.69 3.70 1.39
CA ALA A 17 4.52 3.18 0.04
C ALA A 17 3.08 2.75 -0.26
N VAL A 18 2.47 1.96 0.62
CA VAL A 18 1.10 1.42 0.41
C VAL A 18 0.04 2.54 0.30
N PRO A 19 -0.05 3.51 1.24
CA PRO A 19 -0.92 4.67 1.08
C PRO A 19 -0.69 5.43 -0.22
N LEU A 20 0.57 5.69 -0.59
CA LEU A 20 0.91 6.41 -1.81
C LEU A 20 0.40 5.64 -3.05
N PHE A 21 0.56 4.32 -3.10
CA PHE A 21 0.01 3.51 -4.19
C PHE A 21 -1.51 3.62 -4.30
N PHE A 22 -2.23 3.64 -3.17
CA PHE A 22 -3.68 3.80 -3.19
C PHE A 22 -4.10 5.23 -3.58
N ILE A 23 -3.41 6.27 -3.11
CA ILE A 23 -3.66 7.66 -3.52
C ILE A 23 -3.45 7.80 -5.04
N ILE A 24 -2.33 7.30 -5.57
CA ILE A 24 -2.03 7.29 -7.02
C ILE A 24 -3.13 6.52 -7.78
N SER A 25 -3.53 5.35 -7.28
CA SER A 25 -4.58 4.55 -7.89
C SER A 25 -5.90 5.30 -7.97
N GLY A 26 -6.31 5.99 -6.90
CA GLY A 26 -7.52 6.80 -6.88
C GLY A 26 -7.44 8.02 -7.79
N TYR A 27 -6.29 8.68 -7.84
CA TYR A 27 -6.05 9.85 -8.68
C TYR A 27 -6.24 9.55 -10.18
N PHE A 28 -5.86 8.36 -10.63
CA PHE A 28 -5.92 7.97 -12.05
C PHE A 28 -7.10 7.07 -12.43
N SER A 29 -7.86 6.52 -11.47
CA SER A 29 -8.89 5.51 -11.80
C SER A 29 -10.26 6.10 -12.13
N PHE A 30 -10.55 7.35 -11.76
CA PHE A 30 -11.89 7.95 -11.93
C PHE A 30 -11.92 9.11 -12.95
N PRO A 31 -13.03 9.25 -13.70
CA PRO A 31 -14.13 8.31 -13.84
C PRO A 31 -13.70 7.05 -14.61
N ILE A 32 -14.33 5.91 -14.34
CA ILE A 32 -14.11 4.72 -15.16
C ILE A 32 -14.75 4.94 -16.53
N LYS A 33 -13.97 4.69 -17.58
CA LYS A 33 -14.42 4.84 -18.97
C LYS A 33 -15.00 3.54 -19.56
N ASP A 34 -14.55 2.40 -19.04
CA ASP A 34 -14.93 1.08 -19.53
C ASP A 34 -16.22 0.58 -18.83
N ASN A 35 -16.92 -0.37 -19.46
CA ASN A 35 -17.96 -1.15 -18.76
C ASN A 35 -17.35 -1.88 -17.55
N THR A 36 -18.07 -1.91 -16.43
CA THR A 36 -17.72 -2.58 -15.17
C THR A 36 -17.11 -3.97 -15.35
N PHE A 37 -17.74 -4.84 -16.15
CA PHE A 37 -17.22 -6.20 -16.36
C PHE A 37 -15.88 -6.21 -17.10
N THR A 38 -15.74 -5.35 -18.10
CA THR A 38 -14.48 -5.19 -18.85
C THR A 38 -13.37 -4.65 -17.96
N PHE A 39 -13.71 -3.70 -17.09
CA PHE A 39 -12.79 -3.16 -16.08
C PHE A 39 -12.29 -4.26 -15.13
N PHE A 40 -13.20 -5.05 -14.55
CA PHE A 40 -12.84 -6.16 -13.67
C PHE A 40 -11.98 -7.19 -14.38
N LYS A 41 -12.42 -7.68 -15.55
CA LYS A 41 -11.67 -8.68 -16.32
C LYS A 41 -10.25 -8.20 -16.62
N LYS A 42 -10.07 -6.92 -17.01
CA LYS A 42 -8.76 -6.37 -17.35
C LYS A 42 -7.84 -6.23 -16.14
N ARG A 43 -8.34 -5.75 -15.00
CA ARG A 43 -7.52 -5.47 -13.81
C ARG A 43 -7.34 -6.69 -12.91
N LEU A 44 -8.43 -7.40 -12.59
CA LEU A 44 -8.37 -8.56 -11.71
C LEU A 44 -7.53 -9.69 -12.31
N THR A 45 -7.57 -9.92 -13.63
CA THR A 45 -6.70 -10.94 -14.23
C THR A 45 -5.22 -10.62 -14.05
N ARG A 46 -4.82 -9.36 -14.10
CA ARG A 46 -3.43 -8.92 -13.85
C ARG A 46 -3.03 -8.96 -12.38
N ILE A 47 -3.96 -9.26 -11.46
CA ILE A 47 -3.70 -9.35 -10.02
C ILE A 47 -3.80 -10.82 -9.57
N ILE A 48 -4.91 -11.49 -9.92
CA ILE A 48 -5.22 -12.85 -9.48
C ILE A 48 -4.25 -13.88 -10.06
N TYR A 49 -3.90 -13.79 -11.36
CA TYR A 49 -2.96 -14.75 -11.94
C TYR A 49 -1.56 -14.63 -11.30
N PRO A 50 -0.95 -13.43 -11.21
CA PRO A 50 0.32 -13.29 -10.49
C PRO A 50 0.22 -13.73 -9.03
N LEU A 51 -0.86 -13.40 -8.32
CA LEU A 51 -1.06 -13.81 -6.93
C LEU A 51 -0.98 -15.34 -6.78
N ILE A 52 -1.73 -16.09 -7.57
CA ILE A 52 -1.76 -17.56 -7.49
C ILE A 52 -0.40 -18.14 -7.89
N ILE A 53 0.18 -17.67 -8.99
CA ILE A 53 1.47 -18.18 -9.50
C ILE A 53 2.58 -17.93 -8.47
N TRP A 54 2.70 -16.72 -7.94
CA TRP A 54 3.73 -16.41 -6.97
C TRP A 54 3.52 -17.10 -5.65
N LEU A 55 2.28 -17.25 -5.19
CA LEU A 55 1.96 -18.04 -4.01
C LEU A 55 2.48 -19.47 -4.15
N VAL A 56 2.20 -20.13 -5.28
CA VAL A 56 2.71 -21.47 -5.58
C VAL A 56 4.24 -21.50 -5.65
N ILE A 57 4.86 -20.54 -6.35
CA ILE A 57 6.34 -20.44 -6.44
C ILE A 57 6.96 -20.35 -5.03
N TYR A 58 6.43 -19.47 -4.17
CA TYR A 58 6.95 -19.28 -2.82
C TYR A 58 6.81 -20.53 -1.96
N THR A 59 5.67 -21.20 -2.02
CA THR A 59 5.48 -22.46 -1.31
C THR A 59 6.45 -23.52 -1.83
N LEU A 60 6.55 -23.72 -3.15
CA LEU A 60 7.44 -24.74 -3.72
C LEU A 60 8.92 -24.50 -3.42
N CYS A 61 9.35 -23.24 -3.38
CA CYS A 61 10.75 -22.90 -3.11
C CYS A 61 11.14 -23.00 -1.63
N PHE A 62 10.20 -22.76 -0.70
CA PHE A 62 10.55 -22.52 0.71
C PHE A 62 9.78 -23.35 1.75
N SER A 63 8.72 -24.07 1.36
CA SER A 63 8.00 -24.95 2.28
C SER A 63 8.65 -26.31 2.42
N SER A 64 8.49 -26.91 3.60
CA SER A 64 8.79 -28.32 3.78
C SER A 64 7.71 -29.19 3.10
N PRO A 65 8.04 -30.39 2.58
CA PRO A 65 7.06 -31.29 1.99
C PRO A 65 5.88 -31.63 2.93
N LYS A 66 6.12 -31.64 4.25
CA LYS A 66 5.12 -31.95 5.28
C LYS A 66 4.16 -30.79 5.56
N SER A 67 4.59 -29.54 5.35
CA SER A 67 3.80 -28.33 5.62
C SER A 67 3.21 -27.67 4.37
N MET A 68 3.51 -28.20 3.18
CA MET A 68 3.21 -27.55 1.89
C MET A 68 1.74 -27.11 1.74
N ILE A 69 0.78 -27.97 2.11
CA ILE A 69 -0.65 -27.66 2.00
C ILE A 69 -1.04 -26.54 2.98
N TYR A 70 -0.55 -26.61 4.22
CA TYR A 70 -0.81 -25.59 5.23
C TYR A 70 -0.23 -24.24 4.81
N ASP A 71 1.02 -24.24 4.35
CA ASP A 71 1.74 -23.04 3.92
C ASP A 71 1.10 -22.39 2.69
N LEU A 72 0.60 -23.20 1.75
CA LEU A 72 -0.14 -22.72 0.59
C LEU A 72 -1.48 -22.09 1.00
N ALA A 73 -2.25 -22.78 1.84
CA ALA A 73 -3.57 -22.32 2.29
C ALA A 73 -3.50 -21.04 3.13
N HIS A 74 -2.45 -20.87 3.93
CA HIS A 74 -2.27 -19.73 4.82
C HIS A 74 -1.26 -18.69 4.30
N ALA A 75 -0.72 -18.89 3.09
CA ALA A 75 0.27 -18.02 2.45
C ALA A 75 1.50 -17.69 3.31
N THR A 76 1.93 -18.61 4.18
CA THR A 76 2.99 -18.39 5.18
C THR A 76 4.33 -18.02 4.55
N GLN A 77 4.62 -18.54 3.36
CA GLN A 77 5.87 -18.29 2.65
C GLN A 77 5.90 -16.98 1.85
N ALA A 78 4.74 -16.34 1.68
CA ALA A 78 4.55 -15.16 0.85
C ALA A 78 3.81 -14.03 1.59
N PRO A 79 4.23 -13.62 2.80
CA PRO A 79 3.48 -12.68 3.64
C PRO A 79 3.25 -11.35 2.93
N HIS A 80 4.23 -10.86 2.16
CA HIS A 80 4.15 -9.59 1.43
C HIS A 80 2.99 -9.54 0.41
N LEU A 81 2.52 -10.67 -0.13
CA LEU A 81 1.41 -10.74 -1.10
C LEU A 81 0.06 -10.32 -0.53
N TRP A 82 -0.03 -10.07 0.79
CA TRP A 82 -1.23 -9.53 1.44
C TRP A 82 -1.79 -8.29 0.73
N TYR A 83 -0.90 -7.47 0.15
CA TYR A 83 -1.28 -6.26 -0.58
C TYR A 83 -2.11 -6.55 -1.83
N LEU A 84 -1.94 -7.71 -2.49
CA LEU A 84 -2.76 -8.10 -3.63
C LEU A 84 -4.20 -8.42 -3.20
N TYR A 85 -4.41 -8.98 -2.01
CA TYR A 85 -5.76 -9.17 -1.45
C TYR A 85 -6.44 -7.80 -1.25
N ALA A 86 -5.71 -6.82 -0.70
CA ALA A 86 -6.20 -5.45 -0.55
C ALA A 86 -6.53 -4.82 -1.91
N LEU A 87 -5.66 -5.00 -2.92
CA LEU A 87 -5.90 -4.52 -4.28
C LEU A 87 -7.14 -5.16 -4.94
N ILE A 88 -7.41 -6.44 -4.70
CA ILE A 88 -8.63 -7.10 -5.19
C ILE A 88 -9.86 -6.40 -4.61
N GLY A 89 -9.91 -6.22 -3.29
CA GLY A 89 -11.03 -5.53 -2.63
C GLY A 89 -11.24 -4.11 -3.15
N ILE A 90 -10.16 -3.34 -3.28
CA ILE A 90 -10.21 -1.99 -3.87
C ILE A 90 -10.67 -2.02 -5.32
N THR A 91 -10.18 -2.96 -6.12
CA THR A 91 -10.55 -3.07 -7.54
C THR A 91 -12.04 -3.33 -7.69
N LEU A 92 -12.64 -4.14 -6.81
CA LEU A 92 -14.09 -4.40 -6.78
C LEU A 92 -14.90 -3.15 -6.43
N LEU A 93 -14.41 -2.36 -5.46
CA LEU A 93 -15.09 -1.15 -5.01
C LEU A 93 -15.02 0.00 -6.03
N ILE A 94 -13.99 0.07 -6.86
CA ILE A 94 -13.78 1.19 -7.80
C ILE A 94 -14.99 1.40 -8.75
N PRO A 95 -15.50 0.41 -9.50
CA PRO A 95 -16.68 0.61 -10.35
C PRO A 95 -17.95 0.95 -9.58
N MET A 96 -18.15 0.35 -8.41
CA MET A 96 -19.32 0.61 -7.57
C MET A 96 -19.31 2.06 -7.06
N GLY A 97 -18.14 2.57 -6.67
CA GLY A 97 -17.95 3.94 -6.21
C GLY A 97 -17.87 4.97 -7.34
N SER A 98 -17.67 4.57 -8.61
CA SER A 98 -17.33 5.51 -9.69
C SER A 98 -18.39 6.58 -9.92
N SER A 99 -19.68 6.21 -9.91
CA SER A 99 -20.76 7.19 -10.11
C SER A 99 -20.80 8.20 -8.96
N PHE A 100 -20.77 7.71 -7.72
CA PHE A 100 -20.73 8.58 -6.53
C PHE A 100 -19.50 9.50 -6.57
N ILE A 101 -18.31 8.96 -6.76
CA ILE A 101 -17.05 9.71 -6.69
C ILE A 101 -16.95 10.76 -7.80
N SER A 102 -17.50 10.48 -8.98
CA SER A 102 -17.42 11.41 -10.12
C SER A 102 -18.42 12.55 -9.98
N ASN A 103 -19.60 12.28 -9.41
CA ASN A 103 -20.71 13.24 -9.33
C ASN A 103 -20.77 13.97 -7.98
N ALA A 104 -20.19 13.42 -6.91
CA ALA A 104 -20.20 14.00 -5.58
C ALA A 104 -19.59 15.41 -5.59
N THR A 105 -20.20 16.30 -4.83
CA THR A 105 -19.70 17.63 -4.53
C THR A 105 -18.41 17.57 -3.72
N LYS A 106 -17.69 18.71 -3.66
CA LYS A 106 -16.50 18.86 -2.83
C LYS A 106 -16.79 18.54 -1.36
N GLN A 107 -17.94 18.99 -0.85
CA GLN A 107 -18.35 18.84 0.55
C GLN A 107 -18.69 17.38 0.90
N GLU A 108 -19.37 16.66 0.01
CA GLU A 108 -19.68 15.24 0.21
C GLU A 108 -18.41 14.37 0.28
N LEU A 109 -17.44 14.63 -0.61
CA LEU A 109 -16.16 13.93 -0.56
C LEU A 109 -15.35 14.31 0.69
N GLN A 110 -15.37 15.57 1.11
CA GLN A 110 -14.74 16.00 2.36
C GLN A 110 -15.38 15.34 3.58
N LEU A 111 -16.71 15.23 3.61
CA LEU A 111 -17.44 14.55 4.69
C LEU A 111 -17.07 13.08 4.76
N TYR A 112 -17.02 12.38 3.63
CA TYR A 112 -16.57 10.99 3.60
C TYR A 112 -15.14 10.86 4.13
N ILE A 113 -14.20 11.67 3.61
CA ILE A 113 -12.80 11.63 4.02
C ILE A 113 -12.68 11.95 5.51
N LEU A 114 -13.49 12.86 6.05
CA LEU A 114 -13.54 13.16 7.48
C LEU A 114 -14.00 11.95 8.29
N ILE A 115 -15.14 11.35 7.94
CA ILE A 115 -15.67 10.15 8.62
C ILE A 115 -14.62 9.02 8.58
N TRP A 116 -14.04 8.76 7.41
CA TRP A 116 -12.96 7.79 7.26
C TRP A 116 -11.74 8.13 8.13
N SER A 117 -11.29 9.39 8.15
CA SER A 117 -10.14 9.80 8.95
C SER A 117 -10.38 9.60 10.44
N LEU A 118 -11.62 9.78 10.92
CA LEU A 118 -12.00 9.44 12.29
C LEU A 118 -11.84 7.94 12.55
N THR A 119 -12.20 7.06 11.60
CA THR A 119 -11.96 5.61 11.76
C THR A 119 -10.47 5.25 11.88
N LEU A 120 -9.56 6.06 11.35
CA LEU A 120 -8.11 5.83 11.47
C LEU A 120 -7.58 6.16 12.87
N ILE A 121 -8.25 7.08 13.59
CA ILE A 121 -7.99 7.31 15.01
C ILE A 121 -8.32 6.06 15.79
N PHE A 122 -9.36 5.32 15.37
CA PHE A 122 -9.90 4.14 16.02
C PHE A 122 -9.35 2.78 15.52
N ASN A 123 -8.23 2.79 14.79
CA ASN A 123 -7.66 1.58 14.20
C ASN A 123 -7.24 0.57 15.28
N GLY A 124 -7.74 -0.67 15.20
CA GLY A 124 -7.58 -1.75 16.18
C GLY A 124 -6.17 -2.03 16.71
N ASN A 125 -5.12 -1.56 16.03
CA ASN A 125 -3.77 -1.56 16.57
C ASN A 125 -3.60 -0.68 17.84
N PHE A 126 -4.43 0.35 18.03
CA PHE A 126 -4.40 1.26 19.20
C PHE A 126 -5.33 0.85 20.34
N PHE A 127 -6.33 -0.03 20.11
CA PHE A 127 -7.52 -0.17 20.97
C PHE A 127 -7.62 -1.48 21.75
N ASP A 128 -6.59 -2.32 21.78
CA ASP A 128 -6.58 -3.45 22.73
C ASP A 128 -6.74 -3.00 24.20
N GLU A 129 -6.53 -1.71 24.51
CA GLU A 129 -6.61 -1.17 25.88
C GLU A 129 -7.53 0.06 26.07
N PHE A 130 -7.96 0.75 25.02
CA PHE A 130 -8.78 1.97 25.17
C PHE A 130 -10.23 1.70 24.76
N LEU A 131 -11.15 1.68 25.74
CA LEU A 131 -12.61 1.67 25.52
C LEU A 131 -13.19 0.51 24.69
N THR A 132 -12.62 -0.68 24.74
CA THR A 132 -13.43 -1.89 24.47
C THR A 132 -14.35 -2.09 25.66
N PHE A 133 -15.56 -1.52 25.60
CA PHE A 133 -16.67 -2.17 26.29
C PHE A 133 -16.72 -3.59 25.73
N LYS A 134 -16.25 -4.58 26.52
CA LYS A 134 -16.41 -6.00 26.20
C LYS A 134 -17.91 -6.28 26.11
N THR A 135 -18.44 -6.05 24.92
CA THR A 135 -19.79 -6.45 24.55
C THR A 135 -19.61 -7.82 23.94
N ASP A 136 -19.48 -8.83 24.81
CA ASP A 136 -19.61 -10.23 24.43
C ASP A 136 -21.07 -10.42 24.01
N HIS A 137 -21.36 -10.09 22.76
CA HIS A 137 -22.62 -10.38 22.13
C HIS A 137 -22.37 -11.39 21.01
N ASN A 138 -21.98 -12.61 21.39
CA ASN A 138 -22.02 -13.80 20.53
C ASN A 138 -21.50 -13.60 19.08
N GLY A 139 -20.40 -12.85 18.89
CA GLY A 139 -19.80 -12.61 17.57
C GLY A 139 -20.37 -11.44 16.76
N MET A 140 -21.16 -10.53 17.36
CA MET A 140 -21.59 -9.31 16.69
C MET A 140 -20.44 -8.30 16.58
N LEU A 141 -20.03 -8.00 15.35
CA LEU A 141 -18.93 -7.06 15.05
C LEU A 141 -19.29 -5.58 15.34
N PHE A 142 -20.57 -5.24 15.51
CA PHE A 142 -21.11 -3.86 15.54
C PHE A 142 -21.66 -3.42 16.90
N THR A 143 -21.08 -3.92 17.98
CA THR A 143 -21.60 -3.72 19.34
C THR A 143 -21.04 -2.49 20.05
N ASN A 144 -20.07 -1.81 19.42
CA ASN A 144 -19.47 -0.57 19.89
C ASN A 144 -19.63 0.52 18.82
N PRO A 145 -19.94 1.78 19.18
CA PRO A 145 -19.98 2.91 18.24
C PRO A 145 -18.75 3.03 17.32
N ILE A 146 -17.58 2.59 17.79
CA ILE A 146 -16.34 2.55 17.01
C ILE A 146 -16.45 1.55 15.86
N THR A 147 -16.95 0.33 16.13
CA THR A 147 -17.10 -0.68 15.09
C THR A 147 -18.31 -0.43 14.19
N ALA A 148 -19.26 0.42 14.61
CA ALA A 148 -20.33 0.92 13.75
C ALA A 148 -19.80 1.64 12.48
N LEU A 149 -18.61 2.24 12.55
CA LEU A 149 -17.98 2.94 11.43
C LEU A 149 -17.03 2.05 10.61
N ILE A 150 -16.96 0.75 10.87
CA ILE A 150 -16.01 -0.16 10.19
C ILE A 150 -16.23 -0.20 8.67
N SER A 151 -17.45 0.07 8.18
CA SER A 151 -17.76 0.18 6.76
C SER A 151 -17.02 1.32 6.04
N PHE A 152 -16.58 2.33 6.79
CA PHE A 152 -15.76 3.42 6.27
C PHE A 152 -14.27 3.13 6.39
N TYR A 153 -13.86 2.18 7.25
CA TYR A 153 -12.46 1.87 7.50
C TYR A 153 -11.77 1.16 6.32
N GLY A 154 -10.43 1.23 6.29
CA GLY A 154 -9.59 0.51 5.32
C GLY A 154 -9.05 1.39 4.20
N TYR A 155 -8.54 0.74 3.16
CA TYR A 155 -7.74 1.41 2.12
C TYR A 155 -8.55 2.24 1.11
N PHE A 156 -9.88 2.09 1.08
CA PHE A 156 -10.71 2.81 0.11
C PHE A 156 -10.74 4.32 0.37
N GLY A 157 -10.53 4.76 1.61
CA GLY A 157 -10.39 6.18 1.88
C GLY A 157 -9.17 6.82 1.22
N TYR A 158 -8.04 6.10 1.09
CA TYR A 158 -6.89 6.60 0.32
C TYR A 158 -7.21 6.77 -1.17
N ILE A 159 -8.02 5.85 -1.73
CA ILE A 159 -8.53 5.95 -3.11
C ILE A 159 -9.37 7.22 -3.27
N LEU A 160 -10.24 7.51 -2.30
CA LEU A 160 -11.06 8.73 -2.31
C LEU A 160 -10.23 10.00 -2.17
N VAL A 161 -9.19 10.00 -1.33
CA VAL A 161 -8.25 11.13 -1.24
C VAL A 161 -7.58 11.36 -2.59
N GLY A 162 -7.12 10.31 -3.28
CA GLY A 162 -6.58 10.41 -4.63
C GLY A 162 -7.57 11.02 -5.62
N ALA A 163 -8.81 10.54 -5.63
CA ALA A 163 -9.87 11.05 -6.49
C ALA A 163 -10.22 12.52 -6.16
N TYR A 164 -10.23 12.89 -4.89
CA TYR A 164 -10.44 14.27 -4.43
C TYR A 164 -9.34 15.20 -4.95
N LEU A 165 -8.07 14.81 -4.80
CA LEU A 165 -6.91 15.59 -5.27
C LEU A 165 -6.82 15.70 -6.80
N ARG A 166 -7.47 14.79 -7.53
CA ARG A 166 -7.62 14.88 -8.99
C ARG A 166 -8.61 15.98 -9.39
N ARG A 167 -9.69 16.15 -8.63
CA ARG A 167 -10.82 17.03 -8.96
C ARG A 167 -10.69 18.42 -8.36
N PHE A 168 -10.02 18.56 -7.22
CA PHE A 168 -9.96 19.81 -6.47
C PHE A 168 -8.52 20.21 -6.15
N GLU A 169 -8.21 21.47 -6.44
CA GLU A 169 -6.96 22.06 -6.01
C GLU A 169 -6.95 22.29 -4.50
N VAL A 170 -5.75 22.18 -3.92
CA VAL A 170 -5.48 22.42 -2.51
C VAL A 170 -4.49 23.57 -2.37
N GLY A 171 -4.61 24.34 -1.30
CA GLY A 171 -3.80 25.54 -1.05
C GLY A 171 -2.29 25.25 -1.01
N LYS A 172 -1.47 26.27 -1.30
CA LYS A 172 -0.01 26.13 -1.41
C LYS A 172 0.64 25.59 -0.13
N LEU A 173 0.21 26.06 1.04
CA LEU A 173 0.75 25.64 2.34
C LEU A 173 0.17 24.32 2.87
N PHE A 174 -0.93 23.83 2.29
CA PHE A 174 -1.63 22.63 2.76
C PHE A 174 -0.74 21.39 2.94
N PRO A 175 0.11 20.97 1.97
CA PRO A 175 0.98 19.82 2.19
C PRO A 175 2.03 20.06 3.29
N ILE A 176 2.50 21.28 3.47
CA ILE A 176 3.48 21.59 4.53
C ILE A 176 2.80 21.44 5.89
N ILE A 177 1.58 21.97 6.04
CA ILE A 177 0.77 21.82 7.26
C ILE A 177 0.51 20.34 7.55
N LEU A 178 0.14 19.55 6.53
CA LEU A 178 -0.04 18.10 6.68
C LEU A 178 1.25 17.39 7.09
N MET A 179 2.38 17.71 6.48
CA MET A 179 3.68 17.13 6.85
C MET A 179 4.01 17.43 8.31
N CYS A 180 3.95 18.70 8.70
CA CYS A 180 4.28 19.12 10.06
C CYS A 180 3.33 18.49 11.08
N SER A 181 2.02 18.51 10.83
CA SER A 181 1.03 17.90 11.73
C SER A 181 1.22 16.38 11.85
N GLY A 182 1.51 15.68 10.74
CA GLY A 182 1.82 14.26 10.76
C GLY A 182 3.06 13.95 11.60
N CYS A 183 4.16 14.66 11.39
CA CYS A 183 5.40 14.51 12.15
C CYS A 183 5.23 14.86 13.64
N ILE A 184 4.55 15.97 13.95
CA ILE A 184 4.25 16.37 15.34
C ILE A 184 3.42 15.29 16.01
N LEU A 185 2.42 14.73 15.33
CA LEU A 185 1.60 13.67 15.88
C LEU A 185 2.40 12.40 16.15
N VAL A 186 3.35 12.03 15.28
CA VAL A 186 4.29 10.93 15.55
C VAL A 186 5.09 11.19 16.84
N LEU A 187 5.65 12.40 17.00
CA LEU A 187 6.43 12.75 18.19
C LEU A 187 5.59 12.73 19.47
N ILE A 188 4.36 13.24 19.40
CA ILE A 188 3.42 13.23 20.53
C ILE A 188 3.08 11.80 20.93
N LEU A 189 2.68 10.94 19.98
CA LEU A 189 2.31 9.55 20.27
C LEU A 189 3.51 8.74 20.79
N LEU A 190 4.71 9.02 20.30
CA LEU A 190 5.95 8.47 20.84
C LEU A 190 6.19 8.90 22.30
N ALA A 191 5.97 10.18 22.62
CA ALA A 191 6.10 10.69 23.98
C ALA A 191 5.08 10.06 24.94
N PHE A 192 3.92 9.65 24.45
CA PHE A 192 2.92 8.87 25.19
C PHE A 192 3.23 7.37 25.27
N GLY A 193 4.38 6.92 24.75
CA GLY A 193 4.81 5.52 24.82
C GLY A 193 4.10 4.58 23.84
N ILE A 194 3.37 5.11 22.84
CA ILE A 194 2.76 4.26 21.81
C ILE A 194 3.85 3.69 20.91
N SER A 195 3.74 2.40 20.59
CA SER A 195 4.72 1.71 19.77
C SER A 195 4.72 2.22 18.32
N MET A 196 5.92 2.31 17.73
CA MET A 196 6.12 2.88 16.39
C MET A 196 5.28 2.20 15.32
N ASP A 197 5.18 0.87 15.32
CA ASP A 197 4.40 0.08 14.37
C ASP A 197 2.91 0.47 14.32
N LYS A 198 2.33 0.91 15.44
CA LYS A 198 0.97 1.43 15.53
C LYS A 198 0.89 2.86 14.98
N ILE A 199 1.83 3.70 15.40
CA ILE A 199 1.91 5.11 14.98
C ILE A 199 2.00 5.21 13.46
N ILE A 200 2.86 4.42 12.81
CA ILE A 200 3.06 4.47 11.35
C ILE A 200 2.34 3.33 10.61
N ALA A 201 1.28 2.77 11.20
CA ALA A 201 0.48 1.75 10.53
C ALA A 201 -0.08 2.30 9.20
N TYR A 202 -0.32 1.41 8.23
CA TYR A 202 -0.78 1.84 6.90
C TYR A 202 -2.09 2.64 6.96
N CYS A 203 -2.96 2.34 7.92
CA CYS A 203 -4.20 3.05 8.18
C CYS A 203 -4.12 3.85 9.50
N SER A 204 -3.07 4.62 9.71
CA SER A 204 -2.98 5.59 10.81
C SER A 204 -3.13 7.03 10.32
N ILE A 205 -3.55 7.92 11.21
CA ILE A 205 -3.75 9.34 10.90
C ILE A 205 -2.44 10.06 10.56
N SER A 206 -1.33 9.73 11.22
CA SER A 206 -0.01 10.30 10.90
C SER A 206 0.46 9.85 9.51
N ASN A 207 0.26 8.57 9.18
CA ASN A 207 0.64 8.02 7.89
C ASN A 207 -0.24 8.58 6.76
N LEU A 208 -1.53 8.84 7.04
CA LEU A 208 -2.40 9.62 6.14
C LEU A 208 -1.83 10.99 5.84
N PHE A 209 -1.53 11.79 6.87
CA PHE A 209 -1.06 13.16 6.69
C PHE A 209 0.27 13.23 5.93
N ILE A 210 1.23 12.39 6.32
CA ILE A 210 2.56 12.35 5.68
C ILE A 210 2.43 11.87 4.23
N SER A 211 1.70 10.80 3.96
CA SER A 211 1.57 10.25 2.59
C SER A 211 0.85 11.21 1.64
N VAL A 212 -0.21 11.88 2.10
CA VAL A 212 -0.94 12.88 1.30
C VAL A 212 -0.06 14.10 1.03
N SER A 213 0.69 14.55 2.02
CA SER A 213 1.67 15.63 1.85
C SER A 213 2.71 15.28 0.79
N ILE A 214 3.36 14.11 0.90
CA ILE A 214 4.36 13.64 -0.05
C ILE A 214 3.78 13.60 -1.45
N PHE A 215 2.60 13.00 -1.63
CA PHE A 215 1.94 12.94 -2.94
C PHE A 215 1.76 14.33 -3.55
N ILE A 216 1.25 15.31 -2.80
CA ILE A 216 1.01 16.67 -3.29
C ILE A 216 2.33 17.38 -3.62
N LEU A 217 3.34 17.27 -2.75
CA LEU A 217 4.66 17.88 -2.96
C LEU A 217 5.35 17.30 -4.19
N THR A 218 5.36 15.97 -4.33
CA THR A 218 5.90 15.28 -5.50
C THR A 218 5.15 15.70 -6.75
N LYS A 219 3.81 15.67 -6.75
CA LYS A 219 3.03 16.14 -7.91
C LYS A 219 3.45 17.55 -8.33
N ARG A 220 3.49 18.51 -7.39
CA ARG A 220 3.84 19.91 -7.69
C ARG A 220 5.28 20.08 -8.17
N LEU A 221 6.21 19.31 -7.60
CA LEU A 221 7.62 19.33 -8.01
C LEU A 221 7.77 18.89 -9.47
N PHE A 222 7.02 17.86 -9.89
CA PHE A 222 7.10 17.27 -11.23
C PHE A 222 6.11 17.84 -12.25
N GLU A 223 5.09 18.60 -11.84
CA GLU A 223 4.09 19.18 -12.74
C GLU A 223 4.67 20.21 -13.73
N LYS A 224 5.76 20.88 -13.36
CA LYS A 224 6.44 21.88 -14.20
C LYS A 224 7.71 21.35 -14.87
N LEU A 225 8.10 20.11 -14.59
CA LEU A 225 9.33 19.54 -15.13
C LEU A 225 9.09 19.06 -16.57
N THR A 226 9.79 19.66 -17.52
CA THR A 226 9.88 19.18 -18.90
C THR A 226 11.02 18.17 -18.98
N ILE A 227 10.71 16.95 -19.43
CA ILE A 227 11.69 15.88 -19.60
C ILE A 227 11.75 15.49 -21.07
N ASN A 228 12.95 15.13 -21.54
CA ASN A 228 13.11 14.65 -22.92
C ASN A 228 12.46 13.26 -23.11
N ASP A 229 12.18 12.91 -24.38
CA ASP A 229 11.49 11.67 -24.73
C ASP A 229 12.23 10.41 -24.28
N SER A 230 13.57 10.45 -24.27
CA SER A 230 14.39 9.30 -23.87
C SER A 230 14.22 9.00 -22.38
N THR A 231 14.34 10.03 -21.54
CA THR A 231 14.13 9.96 -20.10
C THR A 231 12.69 9.57 -19.79
N TYR A 232 11.69 10.14 -20.48
CA TYR A 232 10.29 9.73 -20.32
C TYR A 232 10.08 8.24 -20.61
N LYS A 233 10.58 7.75 -21.76
CA LYS A 233 10.48 6.33 -22.13
C LYS A 233 11.19 5.42 -21.12
N PHE A 234 12.34 5.85 -20.60
CA PHE A 234 13.07 5.12 -19.57
C PHE A 234 12.28 5.04 -18.26
N ILE A 235 11.74 6.16 -17.79
CA ILE A 235 10.91 6.22 -16.56
C ILE A 235 9.65 5.36 -16.72
N CYS A 236 8.95 5.44 -17.86
CA CYS A 236 7.78 4.59 -18.13
C CYS A 236 8.15 3.11 -18.17
N ARG A 237 9.32 2.76 -18.73
CA ARG A 237 9.81 1.38 -18.74
C ARG A 237 10.12 0.88 -17.33
N LEU A 238 10.83 1.66 -16.51
CA LEU A 238 11.09 1.33 -15.12
C LEU A 238 9.78 1.21 -14.31
N GLY A 239 8.86 2.16 -14.49
CA GLY A 239 7.54 2.15 -13.88
C GLY A 239 6.76 0.88 -14.20
N GLY A 240 6.85 0.41 -15.44
CA GLY A 240 6.24 -0.85 -15.89
C GLY A 240 6.83 -2.12 -15.26
N LEU A 241 8.03 -2.06 -14.67
CA LEU A 241 8.64 -3.20 -13.97
C LEU A 241 8.30 -3.23 -12.47
N THR A 242 7.82 -2.13 -11.88
CA THR A 242 7.64 -2.00 -10.43
C THR A 242 6.75 -3.08 -9.81
N PHE A 243 5.65 -3.46 -10.47
CA PHE A 243 4.76 -4.51 -9.99
C PHE A 243 5.44 -5.89 -10.01
N GLY A 244 6.20 -6.21 -11.06
CA GLY A 244 6.99 -7.44 -11.11
C GLY A 244 8.12 -7.46 -10.08
N ILE A 245 8.81 -6.34 -9.86
CA ILE A 245 9.83 -6.20 -8.81
C ILE A 245 9.21 -6.49 -7.44
N TYR A 246 8.04 -5.91 -7.16
CA TYR A 246 7.30 -6.19 -5.93
C TYR A 246 6.96 -7.69 -5.81
N LEU A 247 6.65 -8.39 -6.89
CA LEU A 247 6.37 -9.83 -6.82
C LEU A 247 7.63 -10.67 -6.63
N THR A 248 8.76 -10.29 -7.22
CA THR A 248 9.99 -11.09 -7.22
C THR A 248 10.90 -10.82 -6.01
N HIS A 249 10.82 -9.64 -5.39
CA HIS A 249 11.86 -9.22 -4.42
C HIS A 249 11.98 -10.12 -3.20
N TRP A 250 10.87 -10.70 -2.73
CA TRP A 250 10.90 -11.56 -1.56
C TRP A 250 11.62 -12.90 -1.84
N LEU A 251 11.55 -13.39 -3.07
CA LEU A 251 12.30 -14.58 -3.52
C LEU A 251 13.80 -14.31 -3.39
N PHE A 252 14.27 -13.22 -3.99
CA PHE A 252 15.69 -12.86 -3.96
C PHE A 252 16.17 -12.44 -2.58
N PHE A 253 15.31 -11.81 -1.78
CA PHE A 253 15.58 -11.54 -0.38
C PHE A 253 15.84 -12.85 0.38
N LYS A 254 14.94 -13.83 0.29
CA LYS A 254 15.13 -15.13 0.95
C LYS A 254 16.39 -15.85 0.44
N LEU A 255 16.64 -15.85 -0.86
CA LEU A 255 17.84 -16.47 -1.44
C LEU A 255 19.13 -15.80 -0.97
N LEU A 256 19.16 -14.47 -0.89
CA LEU A 256 20.31 -13.73 -0.39
C LEU A 256 20.62 -14.12 1.07
N TYR A 257 19.58 -14.29 1.89
CA TYR A 257 19.70 -14.63 3.31
C TYR A 257 20.03 -16.10 3.59
N ILE A 258 20.17 -16.95 2.56
CA ILE A 258 20.74 -18.30 2.71
C ILE A 258 22.26 -18.22 2.92
N PHE A 259 22.91 -17.19 2.38
CA PHE A 259 24.36 -17.04 2.51
C PHE A 259 24.74 -16.61 3.93
N PRO A 260 25.69 -17.30 4.58
CA PRO A 260 26.15 -16.90 5.90
C PRO A 260 26.64 -15.44 5.91
N GLN A 261 26.43 -14.75 7.02
CA GLN A 261 26.85 -13.36 7.26
C GLN A 261 26.05 -12.25 6.53
N THR A 262 25.12 -12.56 5.62
CA THR A 262 24.32 -11.50 4.98
C THR A 262 23.35 -10.80 5.95
N GLU A 263 23.00 -11.45 7.06
CA GLU A 263 22.17 -10.86 8.12
C GLU A 263 22.81 -9.65 8.80
N THR A 264 24.14 -9.58 8.81
CA THR A 264 24.89 -8.46 9.42
C THR A 264 25.13 -7.32 8.45
N TRP A 265 24.78 -7.49 7.17
CA TRP A 265 24.94 -6.44 6.17
C TRP A 265 24.04 -5.25 6.46
N ASN A 266 24.49 -4.08 6.02
CA ASN A 266 23.66 -2.88 6.08
C ASN A 266 22.39 -3.08 5.24
N CYS A 267 21.22 -2.77 5.81
CA CYS A 267 19.94 -2.97 5.15
C CYS A 267 19.83 -2.29 3.79
N LEU A 268 20.51 -1.14 3.57
CA LEU A 268 20.54 -0.45 2.27
C LEU A 268 21.31 -1.24 1.23
N VAL A 269 22.40 -1.91 1.62
CA VAL A 269 23.20 -2.74 0.72
C VAL A 269 22.37 -3.95 0.30
N SER A 270 21.80 -4.68 1.26
CA SER A 270 20.94 -5.84 0.99
C SER A 270 19.73 -5.46 0.14
N SER A 271 19.05 -4.34 0.47
CA SER A 271 17.89 -3.87 -0.29
C SER A 271 18.25 -3.45 -1.72
N SER A 272 19.41 -2.81 -1.92
CA SER A 272 19.87 -2.40 -3.24
C SER A 272 20.20 -3.60 -4.12
N ILE A 273 20.88 -4.60 -3.57
CA ILE A 273 21.21 -5.85 -4.28
C ILE A 273 19.92 -6.58 -4.66
N VAL A 274 19.00 -6.76 -3.70
CA VAL A 274 17.70 -7.41 -3.96
C VAL A 274 16.91 -6.64 -5.01
N PHE A 275 16.89 -5.31 -4.95
CA PHE A 275 16.21 -4.46 -5.93
C PHE A 275 16.80 -4.64 -7.34
N ILE A 276 18.12 -4.60 -7.49
CA ILE A 276 18.80 -4.75 -8.78
C ILE A 276 18.53 -6.14 -9.38
N ILE A 277 18.69 -7.21 -8.60
CA ILE A 277 18.46 -8.58 -9.06
C ILE A 277 16.98 -8.77 -9.45
N SER A 278 16.06 -8.24 -8.63
CA SER A 278 14.62 -8.26 -8.92
C SER A 278 14.26 -7.50 -10.19
N ALA A 279 14.87 -6.34 -10.42
CA ALA A 279 14.68 -5.54 -11.62
C ALA A 279 15.19 -6.27 -12.87
N ILE A 280 16.36 -6.90 -12.79
CA ILE A 280 16.92 -7.72 -13.88
C ILE A 280 16.00 -8.91 -14.16
N ALA A 281 15.62 -9.68 -13.14
CA ALA A 281 14.74 -10.83 -13.30
C ALA A 281 13.38 -10.43 -13.90
N THR A 282 12.77 -9.36 -13.38
CA THR A 282 11.50 -8.83 -13.90
C THR A 282 11.65 -8.36 -15.34
N TYR A 283 12.78 -7.71 -15.69
CA TYR A 283 13.06 -7.29 -17.05
C TYR A 283 13.17 -8.49 -18.00
N LEU A 284 13.85 -9.56 -17.60
CA LEU A 284 13.94 -10.80 -18.39
C LEU A 284 12.55 -11.44 -18.57
N ILE A 285 11.76 -11.54 -17.50
CA ILE A 285 10.38 -12.07 -17.58
C ILE A 285 9.51 -11.20 -18.50
N SER A 286 9.72 -9.88 -18.52
CA SER A 286 8.97 -8.96 -19.38
C SER A 286 9.16 -9.18 -20.88
N LYS A 287 10.20 -9.94 -21.27
CA LYS A 287 10.46 -10.35 -22.67
C LYS A 287 9.71 -11.62 -23.07
N THR A 288 9.13 -12.35 -22.11
CA THR A 288 8.40 -13.59 -22.36
C THR A 288 6.94 -13.31 -22.79
N THR A 289 6.31 -14.30 -23.44
CA THR A 289 4.89 -14.24 -23.85
C THR A 289 3.93 -14.33 -22.65
N VAL A 290 4.35 -14.99 -21.58
CA VAL A 290 3.55 -15.23 -20.36
C VAL A 290 3.63 -14.11 -19.33
N LYS A 291 4.35 -13.02 -19.62
CA LYS A 291 4.60 -11.91 -18.69
C LYS A 291 3.34 -11.37 -17.99
N LYS A 292 2.21 -11.31 -18.70
CA LYS A 292 0.94 -10.82 -18.16
C LYS A 292 0.44 -11.65 -16.97
N TYR A 293 0.72 -12.96 -16.98
CA TYR A 293 0.29 -13.88 -15.93
C TYR A 293 1.26 -13.91 -14.77
N ILE A 294 2.56 -13.70 -15.01
CA ILE A 294 3.59 -13.79 -13.98
C ILE A 294 3.83 -12.44 -13.28
N ILE A 295 3.88 -11.35 -14.04
CA ILE A 295 4.26 -10.01 -13.53
C ILE A 295 3.24 -8.91 -13.87
N GLY A 296 2.02 -9.28 -14.32
CA GLY A 296 0.87 -8.37 -14.51
C GLY A 296 0.79 -7.65 -15.86
#